data_AF-A0A5M3MZ40-F1
#
_entry.id   AF-A0A5M3MZ40-F1
#
_cell.length_a   1.000
_cell.length_b   1.000
_cell.length_c   1.000
_cell.angle_alpha   90.00
_cell.angle_beta   90.00
_cell.angle_gamma   90.00
#
_symmetry.space_group_name_H-M   'P 1'
#
loop_
_entity.id
_entity.type
_entity.pdbx_description
1 polymer ?
#
loop_
_entity_poly.entity_id
_entity_poly.type
_entity_poly.pdbx_seq_one_letter_code
_entity_poly.pdbx_strand_id
1 'polypeptide(L)'
;MAVFSRLLATVASAYGLQALFAGIFVPQANEKYYDLCGATGFLTTTFVSMYYPWLKDRFWDAKAIPFPPLSSFAPRQLILNAAIALWSARLGSFLVLRAIKAGGDSRFDEVKHQPGKFAFFWFAQATWITLVGLPVYLANAIPAAAHPPLGGRDFVSLVLLVSSFAFEVTADRQKSAWRTAKDNKLHDEKFITSGLWGISRHPNYAGEIGIWSGMWALGALSGALPAPGIIASAASPLMTYALLRYVSGVPPLEKSGNKKFGNDPKWQEYKRNVPVLFPWGPKN
;
A
#
# COMPACT_ATOMS: atom_id res chain seq x y z
N MET A 1 -23.71 7.50 13.35
CA MET A 1 -24.04 7.70 11.91
C MET A 1 -23.11 8.69 11.19
N ALA A 2 -22.61 9.75 11.83
CA ALA A 2 -21.79 10.78 11.16
C ALA A 2 -20.39 10.34 10.66
N VAL A 3 -19.76 9.31 11.24
CA VAL A 3 -18.43 8.83 10.80
C VAL A 3 -18.52 8.12 9.44
N PHE A 4 -19.51 7.24 9.28
CA PHE A 4 -19.69 6.48 8.05
C PHE A 4 -20.18 7.34 6.88
N SER A 5 -20.97 8.39 7.13
CA SER A 5 -21.36 9.33 6.08
C SER A 5 -20.18 10.13 5.52
N ARG A 6 -19.13 10.39 6.34
CA ARG A 6 -17.88 11.04 5.90
C ARG A 6 -17.00 10.13 5.03
N LEU A 7 -17.17 8.81 5.13
CA LEU A 7 -16.46 7.87 4.25
C LEU A 7 -16.99 7.92 2.82
N LEU A 8 -18.27 8.25 2.60
CA LEU A 8 -18.85 8.26 1.26
C LEU A 8 -18.06 9.16 0.30
N ALA A 9 -17.73 10.38 0.73
CA ALA A 9 -16.93 11.30 -0.07
C ALA A 9 -15.50 10.79 -0.32
N THR A 10 -14.94 10.10 0.68
CA THR A 10 -13.61 9.47 0.56
C THR A 10 -13.65 8.35 -0.49
N VAL A 11 -14.61 7.44 -0.41
CA VAL A 11 -14.82 6.37 -1.40
C VAL A 11 -15.11 6.95 -2.78
N ALA A 12 -16.01 7.94 -2.87
CA ALA A 12 -16.33 8.61 -4.12
C ALA A 12 -15.10 9.26 -4.77
N SER A 13 -14.18 9.83 -3.97
CA SER A 13 -12.92 10.38 -4.50
C SER A 13 -12.03 9.30 -5.12
N ALA A 14 -11.93 8.12 -4.50
CA ALA A 14 -11.11 7.03 -5.00
C ALA A 14 -11.69 6.48 -6.32
N TYR A 15 -12.98 6.19 -6.36
CA TYR A 15 -13.64 5.67 -7.56
C TYR A 15 -13.74 6.73 -8.67
N GLY A 16 -14.05 7.98 -8.32
CA GLY A 16 -14.13 9.08 -9.27
C GLY A 16 -12.79 9.33 -9.97
N LEU A 17 -11.69 9.38 -9.22
CA LEU A 17 -10.38 9.59 -9.82
C LEU A 17 -9.93 8.40 -10.68
N GLN A 18 -10.14 7.16 -10.23
CA GLN A 18 -9.80 6.00 -11.05
C GLN A 18 -10.69 5.87 -12.29
N ALA A 19 -11.96 6.31 -12.23
CA ALA A 19 -12.82 6.38 -13.41
C ALA A 19 -12.31 7.42 -14.42
N LEU A 20 -11.83 8.58 -13.95
CA LEU A 20 -11.18 9.57 -14.82
C LEU A 20 -9.93 9.00 -15.50
N PHE A 21 -9.06 8.33 -14.74
CA PHE A 21 -7.88 7.69 -15.33
C PHE A 21 -8.24 6.57 -16.30
N ALA A 22 -9.22 5.72 -15.96
CA ALA A 22 -9.72 4.70 -16.86
C ALA A 22 -10.24 5.31 -18.17
N GLY A 23 -11.01 6.40 -18.10
CA GLY A 23 -11.53 7.11 -19.27
C GLY A 23 -10.43 7.66 -20.19
N ILE A 24 -9.26 8.00 -19.64
CA ILE A 24 -8.11 8.47 -20.42
C ILE A 24 -7.32 7.28 -20.99
N PHE A 25 -6.96 6.31 -20.15
CA PHE A 25 -5.94 5.31 -20.48
C PHE A 25 -6.50 4.01 -21.08
N VAL A 26 -7.75 3.64 -20.79
CA VAL A 26 -8.39 2.45 -21.37
C VAL A 26 -8.55 2.57 -22.89
N PRO A 27 -9.05 3.69 -23.45
CA PRO A 27 -9.15 3.86 -24.90
C PRO A 27 -7.79 3.83 -25.61
N GLN A 28 -6.72 4.20 -24.90
CA GLN A 28 -5.35 4.22 -25.41
C GLN A 28 -4.61 2.88 -25.24
N ALA A 29 -5.23 1.90 -24.55
CA ALA A 29 -4.57 0.66 -24.15
C ALA A 29 -3.21 0.89 -23.46
N ASN A 30 -3.13 1.92 -22.60
CA ASN A 30 -1.87 2.38 -22.00
C ASN A 30 -1.82 2.12 -20.49
N GLU A 31 -1.01 1.16 -20.08
CA GLU A 31 -0.83 0.72 -18.70
C GLU A 31 0.34 1.40 -17.96
N LYS A 32 1.18 2.17 -18.67
CA LYS A 32 2.48 2.65 -18.13
C LYS A 32 2.34 3.49 -16.87
N TYR A 33 1.21 4.18 -16.71
CA TYR A 33 0.94 5.07 -15.60
C TYR A 33 0.00 4.48 -14.54
N TYR A 34 -0.41 3.21 -14.70
CA TYR A 34 -1.37 2.57 -13.79
C TYR A 34 -0.93 2.66 -12.31
N ASP A 35 0.34 2.35 -12.01
CA ASP A 35 0.85 2.42 -10.64
C ASP A 35 0.97 3.88 -10.14
N LEU A 36 1.28 4.84 -11.01
CA LEU A 36 1.30 6.29 -10.68
C LEU A 36 -0.09 6.80 -10.30
N CYS A 37 -1.09 6.40 -11.08
CA CYS A 37 -2.50 6.72 -10.85
C CYS A 37 -2.99 6.13 -9.53
N GLY A 38 -2.51 4.94 -9.16
CA GLY A 38 -2.75 4.35 -7.84
C GLY A 38 -2.17 5.18 -6.70
N ALA A 39 -0.89 5.55 -6.81
CA ALA A 39 -0.20 6.37 -5.82
C ALA A 39 -0.88 7.75 -5.65
N THR A 40 -1.21 8.38 -6.77
CA THR A 40 -2.00 9.62 -6.80
C THR A 40 -3.34 9.42 -6.11
N GLY A 41 -4.03 8.31 -6.40
CA GLY A 41 -5.29 7.93 -5.76
C GLY A 41 -5.21 7.88 -4.24
N PHE A 42 -4.20 7.21 -3.68
CA PHE A 42 -3.97 7.21 -2.24
C PHE A 42 -3.78 8.63 -1.67
N LEU A 43 -2.96 9.46 -2.32
CA LEU A 43 -2.69 10.83 -1.86
C LEU A 43 -3.94 11.71 -1.92
N THR A 44 -4.68 11.67 -3.02
CA THR A 44 -5.91 12.47 -3.20
C THR A 44 -7.01 12.03 -2.26
N THR A 45 -7.21 10.72 -2.10
CA THR A 45 -8.25 10.19 -1.20
C THR A 45 -7.91 10.46 0.26
N THR A 46 -6.63 10.39 0.62
CA THR A 46 -6.14 10.82 1.93
C THR A 46 -6.44 12.30 2.18
N PHE A 47 -6.08 13.17 1.23
CA PHE A 47 -6.37 14.61 1.30
C PHE A 47 -7.87 14.88 1.45
N VAL A 48 -8.71 14.26 0.62
CA VAL A 48 -10.17 14.41 0.70
C VAL A 48 -10.68 13.95 2.05
N SER A 49 -10.22 12.79 2.57
CA SER A 49 -10.69 12.29 3.87
C SER A 49 -10.37 13.24 5.03
N MET A 50 -9.19 13.88 4.99
CA MET A 50 -8.72 14.82 6.02
C MET A 50 -9.46 16.16 5.96
N TYR A 51 -9.67 16.68 4.75
CA TYR A 51 -10.25 18.02 4.54
C TYR A 51 -11.73 18.01 4.15
N TYR A 52 -12.40 16.85 4.17
CA TYR A 52 -13.81 16.75 3.73
C TYR A 52 -14.76 17.74 4.42
N PRO A 53 -14.70 17.98 5.75
CA PRO A 53 -15.56 18.98 6.38
C PRO A 53 -15.38 20.36 5.77
N TRP A 54 -14.13 20.78 5.55
CA TRP A 54 -13.82 22.05 4.90
C TRP A 54 -14.26 22.07 3.42
N LEU A 55 -14.00 21.00 2.68
CA LEU A 55 -14.43 20.88 1.27
C LEU A 55 -15.96 21.02 1.15
N LYS A 56 -16.71 20.34 2.02
CA LYS A 56 -18.17 20.43 2.06
C LYS A 56 -18.61 21.85 2.39
N ASP A 57 -18.10 22.45 3.45
CA ASP A 57 -18.50 23.79 3.86
C ASP A 57 -18.17 24.84 2.79
N ARG A 58 -17.02 24.71 2.13
CA ARG A 58 -16.55 25.64 1.09
C ARG A 58 -17.32 25.51 -0.22
N PHE A 59 -17.51 24.29 -0.71
CA PHE A 59 -18.03 24.05 -2.07
C PHE A 59 -19.52 23.68 -2.10
N TRP A 60 -20.04 23.02 -1.07
CA TRP A 60 -21.45 22.63 -1.00
C TRP A 60 -22.28 23.68 -0.25
N ASP A 61 -21.82 24.09 0.91
CA ASP A 61 -22.53 25.07 1.74
C ASP A 61 -22.10 26.52 1.43
N ALA A 62 -21.22 26.71 0.43
CA ALA A 62 -20.75 28.01 -0.09
C ALA A 62 -20.21 28.99 0.99
N LYS A 63 -19.65 28.47 2.08
CA LYS A 63 -19.14 29.29 3.19
C LYS A 63 -17.76 29.87 2.87
N ALA A 64 -17.55 31.12 3.26
CA ALA A 64 -16.26 31.79 3.20
C ALA A 64 -15.39 31.44 4.42
N ILE A 65 -14.92 30.19 4.49
CA ILE A 65 -14.03 29.72 5.56
C ILE A 65 -12.57 29.57 5.06
N PRO A 66 -11.56 29.95 5.87
CA PRO A 66 -10.16 29.78 5.52
C PRO A 66 -9.78 28.30 5.45
N PHE A 67 -8.70 27.99 4.72
CA PHE A 67 -8.15 26.64 4.68
C PHE A 67 -7.58 26.25 6.06
N PRO A 68 -7.95 25.09 6.64
CA PRO A 68 -7.49 24.69 7.95
C PRO A 68 -5.97 24.44 7.96
N PRO A 69 -5.20 25.04 8.89
CA PRO A 69 -3.77 24.74 9.02
C PRO A 69 -3.56 23.32 9.57
N LEU A 70 -2.39 22.72 9.35
CA LEU A 70 -2.09 21.37 9.89
C LEU A 70 -2.21 21.29 11.42
N SER A 71 -1.99 22.41 12.12
CA SER A 71 -2.16 22.50 13.58
C SER A 71 -3.59 22.31 14.07
N SER A 72 -4.61 22.37 13.20
CA SER A 72 -6.00 22.10 13.58
C SER A 72 -6.33 20.61 13.68
N PHE A 73 -5.40 19.72 13.30
CA PHE A 73 -5.61 18.28 13.30
C PHE A 73 -4.91 17.61 14.47
N ALA A 74 -5.42 16.45 14.90
CA ALA A 74 -4.81 15.68 15.96
C ALA A 74 -3.44 15.13 15.51
N PRO A 75 -2.44 15.01 16.41
CA PRO A 75 -1.12 14.46 16.08
C PRO A 75 -1.19 13.09 15.40
N ARG A 76 -2.12 12.23 15.85
CA ARG A 76 -2.38 10.92 15.25
C ARG A 76 -2.81 10.99 13.79
N GLN A 77 -3.69 11.94 13.46
CA GLN A 77 -4.11 12.16 12.07
C GLN A 77 -2.88 12.57 11.25
N LEU A 78 -2.11 13.57 11.70
CA LEU A 78 -0.91 14.02 11.00
C LEU A 78 0.08 12.88 10.73
N ILE A 79 0.35 12.04 11.73
CA ILE A 79 1.25 10.88 11.60
C ILE A 79 0.71 9.87 10.57
N LEU A 80 -0.57 9.50 10.63
CA LEU A 80 -1.17 8.54 9.70
C LEU A 80 -1.16 9.07 8.25
N ASN A 81 -1.50 10.35 8.06
CA ASN A 81 -1.48 10.99 6.74
C ASN A 81 -0.03 11.12 6.21
N ALA A 82 0.94 11.40 7.08
CA ALA A 82 2.35 11.41 6.70
C ALA A 82 2.84 10.00 6.33
N ALA A 83 2.45 8.97 7.07
CA ALA A 83 2.82 7.58 6.81
C ALA A 83 2.33 7.11 5.43
N ILE A 84 1.05 7.34 5.11
CA ILE A 84 0.49 6.97 3.80
C ILE A 84 1.10 7.80 2.66
N ALA A 85 1.43 9.07 2.90
CA ALA A 85 2.09 9.92 1.91
C ALA A 85 3.53 9.46 1.63
N LEU A 86 4.31 9.17 2.67
CA LEU A 86 5.67 8.64 2.54
C LEU A 86 5.68 7.27 1.86
N TRP A 87 4.76 6.38 2.26
CA TRP A 87 4.59 5.08 1.62
C TRP A 87 4.21 5.22 0.14
N SER A 88 3.22 6.07 -0.18
CA SER A 88 2.75 6.27 -1.56
C SER A 88 3.83 6.88 -2.45
N ALA A 89 4.55 7.90 -1.95
CA ALA A 89 5.67 8.49 -2.67
C ALA A 89 6.76 7.44 -2.94
N ARG A 90 7.15 6.66 -1.93
CA ARG A 90 8.19 5.64 -2.04
C ARG A 90 7.81 4.54 -3.03
N LEU A 91 6.66 3.90 -2.82
CA LEU A 91 6.23 2.77 -3.63
C LEU A 91 5.84 3.23 -5.04
N GLY A 92 5.09 4.32 -5.15
CA GLY A 92 4.67 4.91 -6.42
C GLY A 92 5.87 5.29 -7.30
N SER A 93 6.84 6.04 -6.77
CA SER A 93 8.04 6.38 -7.54
C SER A 93 8.83 5.14 -7.98
N PHE A 94 8.98 4.15 -7.10
CA PHE A 94 9.69 2.91 -7.44
C PHE A 94 9.01 2.13 -8.56
N LEU A 95 7.68 1.97 -8.50
CA LEU A 95 6.91 1.21 -9.48
C LEU A 95 6.89 1.91 -10.85
N VAL A 96 6.73 3.23 -10.87
CA VAL A 96 6.70 4.01 -12.12
C VAL A 96 8.04 3.97 -12.82
N LEU A 97 9.14 4.20 -12.10
CA LEU A 97 10.48 4.10 -12.67
C LEU A 97 10.75 2.70 -13.24
N ARG A 98 10.27 1.65 -12.56
CA ARG A 98 10.37 0.27 -13.04
C ARG A 98 9.54 0.02 -14.30
N ALA A 99 8.30 0.47 -14.34
CA ALA A 99 7.41 0.30 -15.49
C ALA A 99 7.95 1.02 -16.74
N ILE A 100 8.46 2.25 -16.57
CA ILE A 100 9.11 3.01 -17.65
C ILE A 100 10.34 2.25 -18.16
N LYS A 101 11.21 1.79 -17.26
CA LYS A 101 12.43 1.05 -17.64
C LYS A 101 12.13 -0.29 -18.31
N ALA A 102 11.06 -0.98 -17.91
CA ALA A 102 10.65 -2.26 -18.46
C ALA A 102 9.82 -2.14 -19.77
N GLY A 103 9.44 -0.93 -20.17
CA GLY A 103 8.63 -0.68 -21.36
C GLY A 103 7.13 -0.91 -21.17
N GLY A 104 6.68 -1.20 -19.95
CA GLY A 104 5.30 -1.55 -19.62
C GLY A 104 5.24 -2.51 -18.44
N ASP A 105 4.05 -3.03 -18.15
CA ASP A 105 3.87 -4.06 -17.13
C ASP A 105 3.17 -5.27 -17.75
N SER A 106 3.89 -6.40 -17.74
CA SER A 106 3.48 -7.64 -18.39
C SER A 106 2.16 -8.21 -17.86
N ARG A 107 1.70 -7.76 -16.68
CA ARG A 107 0.38 -8.11 -16.15
C ARG A 107 -0.76 -7.66 -17.07
N PHE A 108 -0.54 -6.60 -17.85
CA PHE A 108 -1.57 -6.00 -18.68
C PHE A 108 -1.50 -6.39 -20.16
N ASP A 109 -0.45 -7.09 -20.60
CA ASP A 109 -0.22 -7.39 -22.02
C ASP A 109 -1.40 -8.09 -22.70
N GLU A 110 -2.05 -9.02 -21.99
CA GLU A 110 -3.19 -9.78 -22.52
C GLU A 110 -4.53 -9.03 -22.38
N VAL A 111 -4.63 -8.05 -21.47
CA VAL A 111 -5.90 -7.41 -21.09
C VAL A 111 -6.05 -5.98 -21.59
N LYS A 112 -4.96 -5.26 -21.91
CA LYS A 112 -4.99 -3.83 -22.28
C LYS A 112 -5.78 -3.54 -23.55
N HIS A 113 -5.88 -4.52 -24.46
CA HIS A 113 -6.70 -4.43 -25.67
C HIS A 113 -8.15 -4.89 -25.49
N GLN A 114 -8.56 -5.22 -24.25
CA GLN A 114 -9.91 -5.64 -23.91
C GLN A 114 -10.54 -4.61 -22.97
N PRO A 115 -11.23 -3.56 -23.47
CA PRO A 115 -11.62 -2.39 -22.68
C PRO A 115 -12.35 -2.70 -21.37
N GLY A 116 -13.31 -3.65 -21.38
CA GLY A 116 -14.03 -4.04 -20.18
C GLY A 116 -13.15 -4.71 -19.12
N LYS A 117 -12.24 -5.60 -19.54
CA LYS A 117 -11.29 -6.24 -18.61
C LYS A 117 -10.23 -5.26 -18.13
N PHE A 118 -9.76 -4.36 -18.99
CA PHE A 118 -8.78 -3.36 -18.59
C PHE A 118 -9.39 -2.37 -17.59
N ALA A 119 -10.62 -1.88 -17.84
CA ALA A 119 -11.37 -1.03 -16.92
C ALA A 119 -11.56 -1.67 -15.54
N PHE A 120 -11.78 -2.99 -15.47
CA PHE A 120 -11.89 -3.70 -14.20
C PHE A 120 -10.66 -3.50 -13.30
N PHE A 121 -9.44 -3.48 -13.85
CA PHE A 121 -8.24 -3.23 -13.05
C PHE A 121 -8.25 -1.85 -12.39
N TRP A 122 -8.67 -0.81 -13.10
CA TRP A 122 -8.78 0.55 -12.55
C TRP A 122 -9.78 0.63 -11.38
N PHE A 123 -10.93 -0.05 -11.50
CA PHE A 123 -11.90 -0.10 -10.40
C PHE A 123 -11.47 -1.03 -9.25
N ALA A 124 -10.72 -2.10 -9.54
CA ALA A 124 -10.07 -2.91 -8.52
C ALA A 124 -9.02 -2.08 -7.76
N GLN A 125 -8.31 -1.18 -8.44
CA GLN A 125 -7.40 -0.22 -7.82
C GLN A 125 -8.13 0.78 -6.92
N ALA A 126 -9.29 1.30 -7.33
CA ALA A 126 -10.12 2.16 -6.47
C ALA A 126 -10.58 1.44 -5.20
N THR A 127 -10.98 0.16 -5.35
CA THR A 127 -11.35 -0.72 -4.24
C THR A 127 -10.16 -0.93 -3.30
N TRP A 128 -8.98 -1.16 -3.87
CA TRP A 128 -7.74 -1.31 -3.12
C TRP A 128 -7.39 -0.04 -2.30
N ILE A 129 -7.41 1.13 -2.94
CA ILE A 129 -7.16 2.43 -2.30
C ILE A 129 -8.12 2.65 -1.13
N THR A 130 -9.39 2.29 -1.32
CA THR A 130 -10.45 2.44 -0.31
C THR A 130 -10.20 1.55 0.90
N LEU A 131 -10.03 0.25 0.67
CA LEU A 131 -9.97 -0.75 1.75
C LEU A 131 -8.63 -0.69 2.50
N VAL A 132 -7.52 -0.49 1.80
CA VAL A 132 -6.20 -0.42 2.43
C VAL A 132 -5.95 0.92 3.12
N GLY A 133 -6.44 2.03 2.58
CA GLY A 133 -6.35 3.34 3.24
C GLY A 133 -7.34 3.55 4.39
N LEU A 134 -8.30 2.62 4.57
CA LEU A 134 -9.40 2.74 5.52
C LEU A 134 -9.03 3.13 6.97
N PRO A 135 -7.97 2.60 7.62
CA PRO A 135 -7.60 3.05 8.97
C PRO A 135 -7.24 4.54 9.03
N VAL A 136 -6.63 5.10 7.99
CA VAL A 136 -6.32 6.53 7.89
C VAL A 136 -7.60 7.34 7.69
N TYR A 137 -8.46 6.90 6.78
CA TYR A 137 -9.71 7.60 6.46
C TYR A 137 -10.68 7.63 7.65
N LEU A 138 -10.78 6.54 8.40
CA LEU A 138 -11.57 6.47 9.62
C LEU A 138 -11.02 7.38 10.72
N ALA A 139 -9.69 7.43 10.89
CA ALA A 139 -9.06 8.36 11.83
C ALA A 139 -9.29 9.83 11.44
N ASN A 140 -9.30 10.14 10.14
CA ASN A 140 -9.61 11.47 9.60
C ASN A 140 -11.08 11.85 9.75
N ALA A 141 -12.00 10.87 9.71
CA ALA A 141 -13.42 11.11 9.91
C ALA A 141 -13.78 11.53 11.35
N ILE A 142 -12.92 11.27 12.33
CA ILE A 142 -13.08 11.66 13.74
C ILE A 142 -12.61 13.11 13.94
N PRO A 143 -13.41 13.99 14.58
CA PRO A 143 -12.98 15.35 14.91
C PRO A 143 -11.70 15.38 15.75
N ALA A 144 -10.79 16.33 15.50
CA ALA A 144 -9.50 16.42 16.20
C ALA A 144 -9.63 16.41 17.73
N ALA A 145 -10.61 17.14 18.28
CA ALA A 145 -10.87 17.20 19.72
C ALA A 145 -11.34 15.88 20.35
N ALA A 146 -11.81 14.92 19.54
CA ALA A 146 -12.23 13.60 20.01
C ALA A 146 -11.10 12.55 19.96
N HIS A 147 -9.91 12.92 19.47
CA HIS A 147 -8.74 12.04 19.56
C HIS A 147 -8.13 12.14 20.97
N PRO A 148 -7.95 11.01 21.66
CA PRO A 148 -7.20 11.02 22.91
C PRO A 148 -5.73 11.37 22.64
N PRO A 149 -5.01 11.90 23.66
CA PRO A 149 -3.57 12.11 23.58
C PRO A 149 -2.84 10.83 23.18
N LEU A 150 -1.66 10.99 22.57
CA LEU A 150 -0.82 9.84 22.24
C LEU A 150 -0.39 9.12 23.53
N GLY A 151 -0.61 7.81 23.57
CA GLY A 151 -0.28 6.94 24.70
C GLY A 151 0.63 5.77 24.32
N GLY A 152 0.88 4.87 25.27
CA GLY A 152 1.82 3.74 25.08
C GLY A 152 1.47 2.82 23.91
N ARG A 153 0.16 2.59 23.64
CA ARG A 153 -0.30 1.80 22.48
C ARG A 153 0.10 2.42 21.15
N ASP A 154 0.13 3.75 21.10
CA ASP A 154 0.49 4.50 19.90
C ASP A 154 1.98 4.43 19.64
N PHE A 155 2.78 4.47 20.70
CA PHE A 155 4.22 4.25 20.61
C PHE A 155 4.53 2.84 20.08
N VAL A 156 3.86 1.80 20.58
CA VAL A 156 4.02 0.43 20.05
C VAL A 156 3.63 0.35 18.57
N SER A 157 2.53 1.00 18.19
CA SER A 157 2.06 1.03 16.80
C SER A 157 3.04 1.78 15.88
N LEU A 158 3.62 2.87 16.38
CA LEU A 158 4.67 3.64 15.69
C LEU A 158 5.94 2.83 15.52
N VAL A 159 6.38 2.10 16.55
CA VAL A 159 7.54 1.20 16.46
C VAL A 159 7.29 0.13 15.40
N LEU A 160 6.11 -0.49 15.38
CA LEU A 160 5.72 -1.45 14.35
C LEU A 160 5.76 -0.81 12.96
N LEU A 161 5.15 0.36 12.79
CA LEU A 161 5.12 1.08 11.50
C LEU A 161 6.52 1.42 10.99
N VAL A 162 7.35 2.06 11.82
CA VAL A 162 8.69 2.53 11.44
C VAL A 162 9.63 1.35 11.19
N SER A 163 9.60 0.32 12.05
CA SER A 163 10.42 -0.88 11.84
C SER A 163 10.02 -1.65 10.58
N SER A 164 8.72 -1.75 10.29
CA SER A 164 8.23 -2.38 9.06
C SER A 164 8.65 -1.61 7.81
N PHE A 165 8.56 -0.28 7.85
CA PHE A 165 9.04 0.60 6.78
C PHE A 165 10.54 0.45 6.55
N ALA A 166 11.34 0.44 7.61
CA ALA A 166 12.78 0.22 7.53
C ALA A 166 13.12 -1.19 6.99
N PHE A 167 12.36 -2.21 7.39
CA PHE A 167 12.52 -3.58 6.92
C PHE A 167 12.27 -3.69 5.42
N GLU A 168 11.17 -3.11 4.93
CA GLU A 168 10.85 -3.10 3.49
C GLU A 168 11.89 -2.33 2.67
N VAL A 169 12.26 -1.13 3.11
CA VAL A 169 13.28 -0.32 2.44
C VAL A 169 14.61 -1.06 2.36
N THR A 170 15.02 -1.73 3.44
CA THR A 170 16.25 -2.52 3.49
C THR A 170 16.18 -3.72 2.54
N ALA A 171 15.07 -4.45 2.54
CA ALA A 171 14.87 -5.60 1.66
C ALA A 171 14.97 -5.22 0.18
N ASP A 172 14.30 -4.15 -0.22
CA ASP A 172 14.32 -3.68 -1.61
C ASP A 172 15.66 -3.09 -2.02
N ARG A 173 16.36 -2.40 -1.09
CA ARG A 173 17.74 -1.93 -1.32
C ARG A 173 18.70 -3.10 -1.52
N GLN A 174 18.64 -4.13 -0.66
CA GLN A 174 19.45 -5.34 -0.81
C GLN A 174 19.22 -6.01 -2.16
N LYS A 175 17.95 -6.17 -2.56
CA LYS A 175 17.60 -6.77 -3.86
C LYS A 175 18.09 -5.93 -5.04
N SER A 176 17.96 -4.61 -4.95
CA SER A 176 18.39 -3.70 -6.02
C SER A 176 19.91 -3.69 -6.16
N ALA A 177 20.65 -3.60 -5.04
CA ALA A 177 22.11 -3.66 -5.03
C ALA A 177 22.62 -5.01 -5.56
N TRP A 178 22.01 -6.12 -5.16
CA TRP A 178 22.34 -7.46 -5.68
C TRP A 178 22.11 -7.56 -7.19
N ARG A 179 21.00 -7.01 -7.71
CA ARG A 179 20.75 -6.99 -9.16
C ARG A 179 21.77 -6.15 -9.92
N THR A 180 22.10 -4.96 -9.41
CA THR A 180 23.12 -4.10 -10.03
C THR A 180 24.50 -4.75 -10.02
N ALA A 181 24.87 -5.43 -8.93
CA ALA A 181 26.12 -6.16 -8.85
C ALA A 181 26.18 -7.32 -9.88
N LYS A 182 25.06 -8.04 -10.06
CA LYS A 182 24.91 -9.05 -11.10
C LYS A 182 25.03 -8.48 -12.51
N ASP A 183 24.35 -7.37 -12.80
CA ASP A 183 24.42 -6.69 -14.10
C ASP A 183 25.86 -6.22 -14.42
N ASN A 184 26.60 -5.82 -13.39
CA ASN A 184 28.03 -5.46 -13.47
C ASN A 184 28.99 -6.66 -13.44
N LYS A 185 28.48 -7.90 -13.49
CA LYS A 185 29.25 -9.15 -13.46
C LYS A 185 30.16 -9.29 -12.24
N LEU A 186 29.76 -8.73 -11.09
CA LEU A 186 30.50 -8.87 -9.83
C LEU A 186 30.23 -10.21 -9.13
N HIS A 187 29.17 -10.92 -9.51
CA HIS A 187 28.86 -12.28 -9.06
C HIS A 187 27.94 -13.00 -10.05
N ASP A 188 27.93 -14.34 -10.01
CA ASP A 188 27.13 -15.21 -10.89
C ASP A 188 25.94 -15.89 -10.19
N GLU A 189 25.62 -15.47 -8.96
CA GLU A 189 24.49 -16.01 -8.20
C GLU A 189 23.17 -15.93 -8.99
N LYS A 190 22.40 -17.02 -8.98
CA LYS A 190 21.14 -17.13 -9.73
C LYS A 190 19.99 -16.36 -9.08
N PHE A 191 19.95 -16.34 -7.76
CA PHE A 191 18.95 -15.68 -6.92
C PHE A 191 19.59 -15.24 -5.60
N ILE A 192 19.03 -14.19 -4.99
CA ILE A 192 19.51 -13.64 -3.71
C ILE A 192 19.07 -14.55 -2.55
N THR A 193 20.01 -14.86 -1.64
CA THR A 193 19.77 -15.65 -0.43
C THR A 193 20.39 -15.01 0.83
N SER A 194 21.03 -13.86 0.69
CA SER A 194 21.74 -13.15 1.77
C SER A 194 20.90 -12.03 2.39
N GLY A 195 21.30 -11.56 3.57
CA GLY A 195 20.63 -10.47 4.27
C GLY A 195 19.20 -10.86 4.67
N LEU A 196 18.24 -9.95 4.49
CA LEU A 196 16.85 -10.21 4.83
C LEU A 196 16.23 -11.32 3.98
N TRP A 197 16.75 -11.53 2.75
CA TRP A 197 16.32 -12.59 1.86
C TRP A 197 16.73 -13.98 2.36
N GLY A 198 17.72 -14.08 3.25
CA GLY A 198 18.06 -15.35 3.93
C GLY A 198 17.15 -15.68 5.12
N ILE A 199 16.40 -14.70 5.62
CA ILE A 199 15.50 -14.84 6.77
C ILE A 199 14.06 -15.07 6.30
N SER A 200 13.68 -14.42 5.20
CA SER A 200 12.37 -14.51 4.57
C SER A 200 12.54 -14.48 3.06
N ARG A 201 11.77 -15.29 2.33
CA ARG A 201 11.81 -15.29 0.86
C ARG A 201 11.17 -14.04 0.26
N HIS A 202 10.29 -13.37 0.99
CA HIS A 202 9.62 -12.13 0.57
C HIS A 202 9.61 -11.10 1.71
N PRO A 203 10.79 -10.61 2.15
CA PRO A 203 10.91 -9.75 3.32
C PRO A 203 10.26 -8.38 3.09
N ASN A 204 10.30 -7.87 1.86
CA ASN A 204 9.62 -6.62 1.50
C ASN A 204 8.09 -6.72 1.67
N TYR A 205 7.47 -7.87 1.37
CA TYR A 205 6.03 -8.08 1.60
C TYR A 205 5.68 -8.21 3.08
N ALA A 206 6.57 -8.80 3.89
CA ALA A 206 6.39 -8.80 5.35
C ALA A 206 6.42 -7.36 5.91
N GLY A 207 7.33 -6.51 5.40
CA GLY A 207 7.36 -5.08 5.70
C GLY A 207 6.07 -4.36 5.30
N GLU A 208 5.60 -4.58 4.07
CA GLU A 208 4.34 -3.98 3.57
C GLU A 208 3.14 -4.34 4.47
N ILE A 209 3.00 -5.61 4.85
CA ILE A 209 1.95 -6.06 5.80
C ILE A 209 2.09 -5.36 7.16
N GLY A 210 3.33 -5.23 7.65
CA GLY A 210 3.63 -4.58 8.92
C GLY A 210 3.34 -3.07 8.92
N ILE A 211 3.57 -2.38 7.79
CA ILE A 211 3.24 -0.96 7.61
C ILE A 211 1.74 -0.73 7.76
N TRP A 212 0.92 -1.50 7.03
CA TRP A 212 -0.54 -1.39 7.10
C TRP A 212 -1.08 -1.84 8.46
N SER A 213 -0.45 -2.84 9.09
CA SER A 213 -0.78 -3.26 10.46
C SER A 213 -0.46 -2.17 11.49
N GLY A 214 0.67 -1.46 11.33
CA GLY A 214 1.06 -0.34 12.18
C GLY A 214 0.13 0.87 12.03
N MET A 215 -0.24 1.23 10.79
CA MET A 215 -1.26 2.27 10.54
C MET A 215 -2.63 1.89 11.10
N TRP A 216 -3.04 0.63 10.94
CA TRP A 216 -4.26 0.11 11.54
C TRP A 216 -4.22 0.21 13.07
N ALA A 217 -3.14 -0.27 13.71
CA ALA A 217 -3.01 -0.24 15.15
C ALA A 217 -3.02 1.20 15.69
N LEU A 218 -2.30 2.12 15.04
CA LEU A 218 -2.22 3.53 15.43
C LEU A 218 -3.56 4.25 15.31
N GLY A 219 -4.37 3.93 14.30
CA GLY A 219 -5.71 4.51 14.12
C GLY A 219 -6.76 3.85 15.01
N ALA A 220 -6.91 2.54 14.89
CA ALA A 220 -8.01 1.77 15.45
C ALA A 220 -7.88 1.49 16.96
N LEU A 221 -6.67 1.30 17.48
CA LEU A 221 -6.44 0.97 18.89
C LEU A 221 -6.27 2.21 19.79
N SER A 222 -6.45 3.40 19.21
CA SER A 222 -6.38 4.70 19.90
C SER A 222 -7.46 4.87 20.97
N GLY A 223 -8.57 4.13 20.88
CA GLY A 223 -9.76 4.31 21.72
C GLY A 223 -10.75 5.38 21.22
N ALA A 224 -10.42 6.09 20.12
CA ALA A 224 -11.31 7.08 19.53
C ALA A 224 -12.38 6.46 18.60
N LEU A 225 -12.09 5.28 18.04
CA LEU A 225 -12.89 4.64 17.02
C LEU A 225 -13.89 3.66 17.67
N PRO A 226 -15.19 3.69 17.30
CA PRO A 226 -16.15 2.72 17.82
C PRO A 226 -15.88 1.31 17.27
N ALA A 227 -16.35 0.27 17.96
CA ALA A 227 -16.07 -1.13 17.64
C ALA A 227 -16.34 -1.51 16.15
N PRO A 228 -17.44 -1.09 15.50
CA PRO A 228 -17.64 -1.35 14.08
C PRO A 228 -16.56 -0.74 13.17
N GLY A 229 -16.04 0.44 13.54
CA GLY A 229 -14.95 1.08 12.82
C GLY A 229 -13.63 0.33 13.00
N ILE A 230 -13.36 -0.20 14.19
CA ILE A 230 -12.17 -1.04 14.46
C ILE A 230 -12.22 -2.28 13.58
N ILE A 231 -13.36 -2.98 13.55
CA ILE A 231 -13.56 -4.19 12.73
C ILE A 231 -13.40 -3.85 11.24
N ALA A 232 -14.05 -2.79 10.76
CA ALA A 232 -13.96 -2.37 9.36
C ALA A 232 -12.51 -2.03 8.96
N SER A 233 -11.81 -1.26 9.80
CA SER A 233 -10.42 -0.85 9.53
C SER A 233 -9.43 -2.03 9.44
N ALA A 234 -9.73 -3.16 10.09
CA ALA A 234 -8.90 -4.37 10.00
C ALA A 234 -8.87 -4.98 8.59
N ALA A 235 -9.81 -4.59 7.72
CA ALA A 235 -9.79 -4.95 6.30
C ALA A 235 -8.47 -4.53 5.61
N SER A 236 -7.82 -3.45 6.06
CA SER A 236 -6.56 -2.97 5.48
C SER A 236 -5.43 -3.99 5.59
N PRO A 237 -4.93 -4.34 6.80
CA PRO A 237 -3.85 -5.33 6.91
C PRO A 237 -4.25 -6.73 6.44
N LEU A 238 -5.52 -7.12 6.64
CA LEU A 238 -6.02 -8.43 6.19
C LEU A 238 -6.04 -8.55 4.67
N MET A 239 -6.51 -7.52 3.97
CA MET A 239 -6.52 -7.53 2.51
C MET A 239 -5.10 -7.43 1.95
N THR A 240 -4.23 -6.60 2.53
CA THR A 240 -2.81 -6.55 2.14
C THR A 240 -2.16 -7.93 2.27
N TYR A 241 -2.36 -8.61 3.41
CA TYR A 241 -1.85 -9.96 3.62
C TYR A 241 -2.43 -10.94 2.59
N ALA A 242 -3.75 -10.96 2.42
CA ALA A 242 -4.42 -11.91 1.53
C ALA A 242 -3.98 -11.73 0.06
N LEU A 243 -3.88 -10.47 -0.39
CA LEU A 243 -3.41 -10.14 -1.73
C LEU A 243 -1.97 -10.62 -1.90
N LEU A 244 -1.04 -10.20 -1.04
CA LEU A 244 0.38 -10.53 -1.21
C LEU A 244 0.70 -12.01 -1.00
N ARG A 245 -0.06 -12.72 -0.16
CA ARG A 245 0.20 -14.13 0.14
C ARG A 245 -0.41 -15.07 -0.89
N TYR A 246 -1.62 -14.78 -1.37
CA TYR A 246 -2.45 -15.75 -2.11
C TYR A 246 -2.83 -15.33 -3.53
N VAL A 247 -2.79 -14.04 -3.88
CA VAL A 247 -3.29 -13.56 -5.18
C VAL A 247 -2.15 -12.95 -5.99
N SER A 248 -1.57 -11.88 -5.48
CA SER A 248 -0.44 -11.14 -6.03
C SER A 248 0.82 -11.37 -5.19
N GLY A 249 1.93 -10.72 -5.52
CA GLY A 249 3.15 -10.81 -4.74
C GLY A 249 3.78 -12.21 -4.77
N VAL A 250 3.55 -13.01 -3.72
CA VAL A 250 4.21 -14.32 -3.52
C VAL A 250 3.91 -15.32 -4.65
N PRO A 251 2.65 -15.67 -4.98
CA PRO A 251 2.38 -16.76 -5.93
C PRO A 251 3.00 -16.58 -7.33
N PRO A 252 2.88 -15.41 -8.01
CA PRO A 252 3.49 -15.25 -9.33
C PRO A 252 5.02 -15.26 -9.28
N LEU A 253 5.63 -14.72 -8.21
CA LEU A 253 7.09 -14.72 -8.04
C LEU A 253 7.62 -16.13 -7.76
N GLU A 254 6.95 -16.90 -6.91
CA GLU A 254 7.29 -18.29 -6.63
C GLU A 254 7.12 -19.17 -7.87
N LYS A 255 6.03 -19.01 -8.62
CA LYS A 255 5.81 -19.72 -9.88
C LYS A 255 6.91 -19.42 -10.90
N SER A 256 7.28 -18.15 -11.05
CA SER A 256 8.38 -17.71 -11.93
C SER A 256 9.74 -18.27 -11.47
N GLY A 257 10.01 -18.23 -10.16
CA GLY A 257 11.22 -18.80 -9.56
C GLY A 257 11.32 -20.29 -9.79
N ASN A 258 10.25 -21.05 -9.55
CA ASN A 258 10.21 -22.50 -9.80
C ASN A 258 10.37 -22.84 -11.29
N LYS A 259 9.81 -22.03 -12.20
CA LYS A 259 10.01 -22.23 -13.65
C LYS A 259 11.49 -22.05 -14.05
N LYS A 260 12.20 -21.11 -13.43
CA LYS A 260 13.60 -20.78 -13.76
C LYS A 260 14.62 -21.66 -13.04
N PHE A 261 14.37 -21.99 -11.78
CA PHE A 261 15.35 -22.59 -10.87
C PHE A 261 14.84 -23.86 -10.18
N GLY A 262 13.67 -24.38 -10.54
CA GLY A 262 13.06 -25.54 -9.89
C GLY A 262 13.94 -26.80 -9.89
N ASN A 263 14.80 -26.96 -10.90
CA ASN A 263 15.72 -28.10 -10.98
C ASN A 263 17.08 -27.82 -10.32
N ASP A 264 17.30 -26.61 -9.76
CA ASP A 264 18.53 -26.23 -9.08
C ASP A 264 18.50 -26.70 -7.61
N PRO A 265 19.44 -27.55 -7.16
CA PRO A 265 19.50 -28.01 -5.78
C PRO A 265 19.56 -26.86 -4.75
N LYS A 266 20.25 -25.76 -5.06
CA LYS A 266 20.36 -24.59 -4.17
C LYS A 266 19.02 -23.88 -4.02
N TRP A 267 18.20 -23.85 -5.07
CA TRP A 267 16.86 -23.24 -5.00
C TRP A 267 15.93 -24.06 -4.12
N GLN A 268 15.98 -25.39 -4.25
CA GLN A 268 15.20 -26.29 -3.41
C GLN A 268 15.62 -26.22 -1.94
N GLU A 269 16.92 -26.15 -1.67
CA GLU A 269 17.45 -25.93 -0.33
C GLU A 269 16.99 -24.60 0.26
N TYR A 270 17.09 -23.51 -0.51
CA TYR A 270 16.62 -22.19 -0.10
C TYR A 270 15.14 -22.20 0.28
N LYS A 271 14.27 -22.80 -0.54
CA LYS A 271 12.84 -22.92 -0.22
C LYS A 271 12.54 -23.77 1.01
N ARG A 272 13.32 -24.81 1.25
CA ARG A 272 13.19 -25.70 2.42
C ARG A 272 13.67 -25.05 3.71
N ASN A 273 14.64 -24.14 3.63
CA ASN A 273 15.24 -23.53 4.81
C ASN A 273 14.64 -22.16 5.13
N VAL A 274 14.20 -21.40 4.13
CA VAL A 274 13.76 -20.01 4.29
C VAL A 274 12.22 -19.90 4.18
N PRO A 275 11.55 -19.42 5.24
CA PRO A 275 10.10 -19.17 5.25
C PRO A 275 9.63 -18.18 4.18
N VAL A 276 8.33 -18.21 3.85
CA VAL A 276 7.77 -17.33 2.80
C VAL A 276 7.76 -15.85 3.23
N LEU A 277 7.18 -15.55 4.40
CA LEU A 277 6.96 -14.18 4.88
C LEU A 277 7.64 -13.94 6.22
N PHE A 278 7.18 -14.62 7.28
CA PHE A 278 7.66 -14.40 8.63
C PHE A 278 8.77 -15.40 9.00
N PRO A 279 9.80 -15.02 9.78
CA PRO A 279 10.92 -15.91 10.12
C PRO A 279 10.52 -17.20 10.85
N TRP A 280 9.37 -17.17 11.55
CA TRP A 280 8.76 -18.33 12.22
C TRP A 280 7.54 -18.87 11.47
N GLY A 281 7.30 -18.40 10.24
CA GLY A 281 6.13 -18.72 9.44
C GLY A 281 6.29 -19.99 8.61
N PRO A 282 5.23 -20.37 7.88
CA PRO A 282 5.26 -21.51 6.96
C PRO A 282 6.34 -21.35 5.89
N LYS A 283 6.98 -22.47 5.57
CA LYS A 283 7.95 -22.59 4.48
C LYS A 283 7.30 -22.91 3.13
N ASN A 284 5.99 -23.17 3.10
CA ASN A 284 5.20 -23.40 1.88
C ASN A 284 4.21 -22.26 1.67
#